data_AF-A0A090S435-F1
#
_entry.id   AF-A0A090S435-F1
#
_cell.length_a   1.000
_cell.length_b   1.000
_cell.length_c   1.000
_cell.angle_alpha   90.00
_cell.angle_beta   90.00
_cell.angle_gamma   90.00
#
_symmetry.space_group_name_H-M   'P 1'
#
loop_
_entity.id
_entity.type
_entity.pdbx_description
1 polymer ?
#
loop_
_entity_poly.entity_id
_entity_poly.type
_entity_poly.pdbx_seq_one_letter_code
_entity_poly.pdbx_strand_id
1 'polypeptide(L)'
;MLKIISNQDFDTFSQNAKEAPRKRSHHNLHEQLDAGVQRLFISTEPDTYMRPHRHSEEHKWELFLVLKGQLDLLIFDDEAMLLNATAYHQTQTERLRSHRVHGMAMHAWNQALSG
;
A
#
# COMPACT_ATOMS: atom_id res chain seq x y z
N MET A 1 -7.22 13.11 19.74
CA MET A 1 -6.26 12.33 20.54
C MET A 1 -5.06 11.99 19.66
N LEU A 2 -3.84 12.16 20.16
CA LEU A 2 -2.63 11.75 19.45
C LEU A 2 -2.49 10.22 19.53
N LYS A 3 -2.26 9.54 18.41
CA LYS A 3 -1.87 8.12 18.36
C LYS A 3 -0.38 8.04 18.09
N ILE A 4 0.37 7.37 18.97
CA ILE A 4 1.80 7.12 18.81
C ILE A 4 1.96 5.69 18.31
N ILE A 5 2.72 5.51 17.24
CA ILE A 5 3.03 4.21 16.65
C ILE A 5 4.51 3.95 16.83
N SER A 6 4.83 2.81 17.42
CA SER A 6 6.18 2.38 17.76
C SER A 6 6.69 1.31 16.80
N ASN A 7 7.98 0.97 16.89
CA ASN A 7 8.54 -0.14 16.13
C ASN A 7 7.89 -1.49 16.49
N GLN A 8 7.45 -1.67 17.75
CA GLN A 8 6.77 -2.89 18.18
C GLN A 8 5.41 -3.07 17.49
N ASP A 9 4.72 -1.96 17.19
CA ASP A 9 3.47 -1.99 16.41
C ASP A 9 3.75 -2.43 14.98
N PHE A 10 4.83 -1.95 14.36
CA PHE A 10 5.23 -2.38 13.02
C PHE A 10 5.54 -3.89 12.94
N ASP A 11 6.20 -4.43 13.95
CA ASP A 11 6.47 -5.87 14.02
C ASP A 11 5.16 -6.67 14.16
N THR A 12 4.22 -6.17 14.95
CA THR A 12 2.87 -6.76 15.08
C THR A 12 2.10 -6.71 13.76
N PHE A 13 2.13 -5.58 13.06
CA PHE A 13 1.41 -5.45 11.79
C PHE A 13 1.99 -6.35 10.69
N SER A 14 3.32 -6.48 10.65
CA SER A 14 4.01 -7.44 9.76
C SER A 14 3.64 -8.88 10.11
N GLN A 15 3.63 -9.26 11.40
CA GLN A 15 3.23 -10.61 11.79
C GLN A 15 1.79 -10.93 11.37
N ASN A 16 0.85 -10.00 11.58
CA ASN A 16 -0.53 -10.14 11.12
C ASN A 16 -0.62 -10.29 9.59
N ALA A 17 0.26 -9.62 8.84
CA ALA A 17 0.31 -9.76 7.39
C ALA A 17 0.83 -11.15 6.99
N LYS A 18 1.89 -11.66 7.62
CA LYS A 18 2.46 -13.01 7.36
C LYS A 18 1.44 -14.13 7.57
N GLU A 19 0.61 -14.01 8.60
CA GLU A 19 -0.41 -15.01 8.94
C GLU A 19 -1.67 -14.91 8.08
N ALA A 20 -1.89 -13.77 7.42
CA ALA A 20 -3.07 -13.56 6.59
C ALA A 20 -2.95 -14.33 5.25
N PRO A 21 -4.05 -14.94 4.74
CA PRO A 21 -4.02 -15.70 3.48
C PRO A 21 -3.53 -14.90 2.26
N ARG A 22 -3.79 -13.59 2.25
CA ARG A 22 -3.36 -12.67 1.18
C ARG A 22 -2.03 -11.96 1.48
N LYS A 23 -1.32 -12.39 2.53
CA LYS A 23 -0.05 -11.82 2.98
C LYS A 23 -0.12 -10.30 3.29
N ARG A 24 -1.31 -9.82 3.66
CA ARG A 24 -1.60 -8.40 3.92
C ARG A 24 -2.57 -8.23 5.09
N SER A 25 -2.29 -7.25 5.95
CA SER A 25 -3.15 -6.84 7.06
C SER A 25 -3.41 -5.33 7.02
N HIS A 26 -4.55 -4.90 7.59
CA HIS A 26 -4.92 -3.49 7.72
C HIS A 26 -5.01 -3.14 9.21
N HIS A 27 -4.43 -2.01 9.63
CA HIS A 27 -4.65 -1.43 10.95
C HIS A 27 -5.27 -0.04 10.81
N ASN A 28 -6.58 0.05 11.06
CA ASN A 28 -7.34 1.28 10.88
C ASN A 28 -7.07 2.28 12.00
N LEU A 29 -6.83 3.54 11.63
CA LEU A 29 -6.73 4.65 12.58
C LEU A 29 -8.04 5.43 12.71
N HIS A 30 -8.91 5.33 11.71
CA HIS A 30 -10.27 5.84 11.74
C HIS A 30 -11.19 4.89 12.53
N GLU A 31 -12.17 5.45 13.23
CA GLU A 31 -13.08 4.68 14.09
C GLU A 31 -14.23 4.05 13.30
N GLN A 32 -14.77 4.77 12.32
CA GLN A 32 -15.92 4.36 11.54
C GLN A 32 -15.56 4.23 10.06
N LEU A 33 -16.14 3.24 9.38
CA LEU A 33 -15.85 2.96 7.97
C LEU A 33 -16.36 4.04 7.01
N ASP A 34 -17.33 4.85 7.45
CA ASP A 34 -17.87 6.00 6.72
C ASP A 34 -17.17 7.32 7.10
N ALA A 35 -16.06 7.26 7.84
CA ALA A 35 -15.25 8.44 8.12
C ALA A 35 -14.81 9.12 6.81
N GLY A 36 -14.97 10.44 6.74
CA GLY A 36 -14.64 11.22 5.54
C GLY A 36 -13.18 11.13 5.09
N VAL A 37 -12.28 10.69 5.98
CA VAL A 37 -10.91 10.29 5.64
C VAL A 37 -10.58 8.98 6.33
N GLN A 38 -10.34 7.93 5.53
CA GLN A 38 -9.87 6.65 6.03
C GLN A 38 -8.34 6.65 6.12
N ARG A 39 -7.83 6.72 7.35
CA ARG A 39 -6.39 6.53 7.64
C ARG A 39 -6.15 5.13 8.17
N LEU A 40 -5.16 4.44 7.65
CA LEU A 40 -4.80 3.09 8.06
C LEU A 40 -3.34 2.79 7.72
N PHE A 41 -2.77 1.83 8.42
CA PHE A 41 -1.56 1.13 7.98
C PHE A 41 -1.96 -0.08 7.16
N ILE A 42 -1.24 -0.31 6.07
CA ILE A 42 -1.35 -1.51 5.26
C ILE A 42 0.01 -2.20 5.35
N SER A 43 0.06 -3.33 6.06
CA SER A 43 1.26 -4.16 6.14
C SER A 43 1.15 -5.29 5.13
N THR A 44 2.22 -5.52 4.40
CA THR A 44 2.28 -6.47 3.29
C THR A 44 3.58 -7.24 3.37
N GLU A 45 3.53 -8.49 2.94
CA GLU A 45 4.71 -9.34 2.84
C GLU A 45 5.01 -9.66 1.37
N PRO A 46 6.22 -10.12 1.04
CA PRO A 46 6.54 -10.61 -0.29
C PRO A 46 5.50 -11.56 -0.88
N ASP A 47 5.30 -11.45 -2.20
CA ASP A 47 4.29 -12.13 -3.01
C ASP A 47 2.86 -11.60 -2.81
N THR A 48 2.69 -10.50 -2.08
CA THR A 48 1.41 -9.79 -2.05
C THR A 48 1.20 -9.07 -3.38
N TYR A 49 -0.02 -9.16 -3.90
CA TYR A 49 -0.48 -8.36 -5.03
C TYR A 49 -1.81 -7.67 -4.70
N MET A 50 -1.81 -6.33 -4.80
CA MET A 50 -3.01 -5.52 -4.76
C MET A 50 -3.47 -5.29 -6.20
N ARG A 51 -4.62 -5.90 -6.54
CA ARG A 51 -5.17 -5.85 -7.89
C ARG A 51 -5.43 -4.41 -8.35
N PRO A 52 -5.38 -4.14 -9.67
CA PRO A 52 -5.64 -2.83 -10.21
C PRO A 52 -7.04 -2.36 -9.85
N HIS A 53 -7.16 -1.16 -9.32
CA HIS A 53 -8.43 -0.55 -8.93
C HIS A 53 -8.35 0.97 -9.07
N ARG A 54 -9.51 1.63 -8.95
CA ARG A 54 -9.64 3.08 -9.00
C ARG A 54 -10.76 3.55 -8.08
N HIS A 55 -10.67 4.77 -7.59
CA HIS A 55 -11.81 5.46 -7.01
C HIS A 55 -12.54 6.26 -8.09
N SER A 56 -13.81 5.96 -8.30
CA SER A 56 -14.65 6.62 -9.31
C SER A 56 -15.25 7.93 -8.82
N GLU A 57 -15.35 8.16 -7.52
CA GLU A 57 -15.85 9.42 -7.01
C GLU A 57 -14.77 10.51 -7.04
N GLU A 58 -15.07 11.68 -7.59
CA GLU A 58 -14.10 12.76 -7.78
C GLU A 58 -13.39 13.21 -6.49
N HIS A 59 -14.11 13.15 -5.36
CA HIS A 59 -13.61 13.55 -4.05
C HIS A 59 -12.77 12.47 -3.36
N LYS A 60 -12.76 11.22 -3.86
CA LYS A 60 -11.94 10.14 -3.31
C LYS A 60 -10.59 10.10 -4.00
N TRP A 61 -9.55 10.32 -3.21
CA TRP A 61 -8.16 10.23 -3.60
C TRP A 61 -7.41 9.38 -2.57
N GLU A 62 -6.28 8.84 -2.97
CA GLU A 62 -5.39 8.10 -2.08
C GLU A 62 -4.03 8.78 -1.98
N LEU A 63 -3.43 8.68 -0.80
CA LEU A 63 -2.04 9.01 -0.57
C LEU A 63 -1.48 7.85 0.21
N PHE A 64 -0.42 7.26 -0.29
CA PHE A 64 0.35 6.28 0.47
C PHE A 64 1.75 6.81 0.72
N LEU A 65 2.29 6.40 1.86
CA LEU A 65 3.64 6.68 2.31
C LEU A 65 4.28 5.35 2.68
N VAL A 66 5.43 5.04 2.08
CA VAL A 66 6.18 3.84 2.45
C VAL A 66 6.96 4.15 3.73
N LEU A 67 6.57 3.54 4.84
CA LEU A 67 7.22 3.76 6.13
C LEU A 67 8.37 2.79 6.39
N LYS A 68 8.26 1.55 5.91
CA LYS A 68 9.26 0.49 6.04
C LYS A 68 9.18 -0.41 4.82
N GLY A 69 10.33 -0.85 4.33
CA GLY A 69 10.43 -1.70 3.14
C GLY A 69 10.24 -0.92 1.83
N GLN A 70 9.62 -1.58 0.86
CA GLN A 70 9.39 -1.06 -0.49
C GLN A 70 8.23 -1.78 -1.18
N LEU A 71 7.67 -1.15 -2.20
CA LEU A 71 6.64 -1.72 -3.07
C LEU A 71 6.79 -1.16 -4.48
N ASP A 72 6.23 -1.87 -5.46
CA ASP A 72 6.08 -1.35 -6.81
C ASP A 72 4.64 -0.85 -7.01
N LEU A 73 4.51 0.42 -7.37
CA LEU A 73 3.26 1.00 -7.85
C LEU A 73 3.13 0.72 -9.34
N LEU A 74 2.01 0.13 -9.72
CA LEU A 74 1.68 -0.20 -11.10
C LEU A 74 0.55 0.71 -11.57
N ILE A 75 0.76 1.50 -12.63
CA ILE A 75 -0.29 2.31 -13.25
C ILE A 75 -0.73 1.69 -14.56
N PHE A 76 -2.03 1.64 -14.79
CA PHE A 76 -2.66 1.08 -15.98
C PHE A 76 -3.48 2.14 -16.71
N ASP A 77 -3.70 1.93 -18.01
CA ASP A 77 -4.75 2.63 -18.75
C ASP A 77 -6.12 1.99 -18.52
N ASP A 78 -7.14 2.51 -19.21
CA ASP A 78 -8.52 2.06 -19.08
C ASP A 78 -8.77 0.69 -19.72
N GLU A 79 -7.90 0.28 -20.65
CA GLU A 79 -7.86 -1.02 -21.32
C GLU A 79 -7.06 -2.08 -20.54
N ALA A 80 -6.63 -1.75 -19.31
CA ALA A 80 -5.85 -2.60 -18.41
C ALA A 80 -4.43 -2.94 -18.90
N MET A 81 -3.87 -2.14 -19.79
CA MET A 81 -2.46 -2.21 -20.17
C MET A 81 -1.60 -1.49 -19.15
N LEU A 82 -0.48 -2.10 -18.77
CA LEU A 82 0.48 -1.51 -17.85
C LEU A 82 1.20 -0.34 -18.54
N LEU A 83 1.07 0.86 -17.98
CA LEU A 83 1.76 2.07 -18.45
C LEU A 83 3.10 2.26 -17.75
N ASN A 84 3.16 2.04 -16.44
CA ASN A 84 4.39 2.16 -15.67
C ASN A 84 4.40 1.21 -14.47
N ALA A 85 5.62 0.83 -14.08
CA ALA A 85 5.91 0.19 -12.80
C ALA A 85 7.02 1.01 -12.15
N THR A 86 6.78 1.51 -10.93
CA THR A 86 7.73 2.38 -10.23
C THR A 86 7.94 1.87 -8.81
N ALA A 87 9.20 1.64 -8.46
CA ALA A 87 9.59 1.27 -7.10
C ALA A 87 9.51 2.47 -6.17
N TYR A 88 8.83 2.27 -5.04
CA TYR A 88 8.77 3.21 -3.92
C TYR A 88 9.43 2.60 -2.69
N HIS A 89 10.39 3.32 -2.14
CA HIS A 89 11.14 2.98 -0.94
C HIS A 89 10.72 3.87 0.24
N GLN A 90 11.31 3.60 1.41
CA GLN A 90 11.03 4.32 2.64
C GLN A 90 11.06 5.84 2.47
N THR A 91 10.12 6.50 3.15
CA THR A 91 9.88 7.95 3.14
C THR A 91 9.31 8.53 1.84
N GLN A 92 9.23 7.73 0.77
CA GLN A 92 8.59 8.17 -0.46
C GLN A 92 7.07 8.10 -0.35
N THR A 93 6.43 9.05 -1.02
CA THR A 93 4.98 9.27 -0.98
C THR A 93 4.46 9.42 -2.41
N GLU A 94 3.25 8.94 -2.65
CA GLU A 94 2.56 9.15 -3.92
C GLU A 94 1.11 9.48 -3.66
N ARG A 95 0.63 10.52 -4.36
CA ARG A 95 -0.78 10.88 -4.38
C ARG A 95 -1.44 10.35 -5.65
N LEU A 96 -2.40 9.46 -5.48
CA LEU A 96 -3.22 8.93 -6.55
C LEU A 96 -4.49 9.76 -6.66
N ARG A 97 -4.68 10.37 -7.84
CA ARG A 97 -5.90 11.11 -8.17
C ARG A 97 -7.06 10.15 -8.36
N SER A 98 -8.28 10.67 -8.23
CA SER A 98 -9.49 9.96 -8.64
C SER A 98 -9.36 9.48 -10.10
N HIS A 99 -10.01 8.38 -10.42
CA HIS A 99 -10.03 7.69 -11.72
C HIS A 99 -8.74 6.98 -12.17
N ARG A 100 -7.59 7.22 -11.53
CA ARG A 100 -6.35 6.51 -11.87
C ARG A 100 -6.44 5.02 -11.52
N VAL A 101 -6.29 4.15 -12.53
CA VAL A 101 -6.18 2.70 -12.32
C VAL A 101 -4.79 2.36 -11.84
N HIS A 102 -4.72 1.74 -10.67
CA HIS A 102 -3.44 1.38 -10.09
C HIS A 102 -3.50 0.08 -9.29
N GLY A 103 -2.40 -0.65 -9.26
CA GLY A 103 -2.17 -1.81 -8.41
C GLY A 103 -0.85 -1.65 -7.65
N MET A 104 -0.58 -2.58 -6.74
CA MET A 104 0.70 -2.62 -6.01
C MET A 104 1.23 -4.04 -5.95
N ALA A 105 2.52 -4.22 -6.18
CA ALA A 105 3.19 -5.51 -6.06
C ALA A 105 4.31 -5.43 -5.02
N MET A 106 4.41 -6.48 -4.20
CA MET A 106 5.47 -6.63 -3.22
C MET A 106 6.33 -7.82 -3.61
N HIS A 107 7.53 -7.54 -4.12
CA HIS A 107 8.45 -8.58 -4.56
C HIS A 107 9.24 -9.16 -3.38
N ALA A 108 9.48 -10.47 -3.41
CA ALA A 108 10.50 -11.09 -2.59
C ALA A 108 11.86 -10.63 -3.12
N TRP A 109 12.58 -9.86 -2.31
CA TRP A 109 13.94 -9.46 -2.68
C TRP A 109 14.86 -10.63 -2.40
N ASN A 110 15.20 -11.39 -3.44
CA ASN A 110 16.46 -12.10 -3.48
C ASN A 110 17.57 -11.04 -3.37
N GLN A 111 18.51 -11.22 -2.43
CA GLN A 111 19.68 -10.36 -2.21
C GLN A 111 20.69 -10.37 -3.38
N ALA A 112 20.24 -10.46 -4.63
CA ALA A 112 21.08 -10.80 -5.78
C ALA A 112 21.25 -9.67 -6.81
N LEU A 113 20.91 -8.42 -6.48
CA LEU A 113 21.16 -7.27 -7.37
C LEU A 113 21.92 -6.14 -6.66
N SER A 114 22.88 -6.51 -5.81
CA SER A 114 24.08 -5.69 -5.59
C SER A 114 25.21 -6.28 -6.44
N GLY A 115 25.25 -5.85 -7.70
CA GLY A 115 26.35 -6.07 -8.65
C GLY A 115 26.82 -4.74 -9.17
#